data_AF-A0A1V3QYE1-F1
#
_entry.id   AF-A0A1V3QYE1-F1
#
_cell.length_a   1.000
_cell.length_b   1.000
_cell.length_c   1.000
_cell.angle_alpha   90.00
_cell.angle_beta   90.00
_cell.angle_gamma   90.00
#
_symmetry.space_group_name_H-M   'P 1'
#
loop_
_entity.id
_entity.type
_entity.pdbx_description
1 polymer ?
#
loop_
_entity_poly.entity_id
_entity_poly.type
_entity_poly.pdbx_seq_one_letter_code
_entity_poly.pdbx_strand_id
1 'polypeptide(L)'
;MVKFLVILLGVGWLLGQLIRYFIRSKLAKFAKQVNEAAMEQQRAQQRASRPKDAVNVDFIPKEELEKRKKNIEGGEYVDYEEVKE
;
A
#
# COMPACT_ATOMS: atom_id res chain seq x y z
N MET A 1 -27.71 -16.63 -45.21
CA MET A 1 -26.38 -16.71 -44.59
C MET A 1 -25.76 -15.32 -44.35
N VAL A 2 -25.54 -14.47 -45.36
CA VAL A 2 -24.89 -13.14 -45.18
C VAL A 2 -25.64 -12.23 -44.17
N LYS A 3 -26.98 -12.24 -44.19
CA LYS A 3 -27.81 -11.52 -43.22
C LYS A 3 -27.52 -11.90 -41.76
N PHE A 4 -27.25 -13.18 -41.50
CA PHE A 4 -26.87 -13.66 -40.17
C PHE A 4 -25.47 -13.20 -39.76
N LEU A 5 -24.51 -13.18 -40.70
CA LEU A 5 -23.16 -12.68 -40.44
C LEU A 5 -23.16 -11.18 -40.08
N VAL A 6 -23.98 -10.38 -40.77
CA VAL A 6 -24.10 -8.94 -40.48
C VAL A 6 -24.73 -8.71 -39.10
N ILE A 7 -25.78 -9.46 -38.75
CA ILE A 7 -26.40 -9.39 -37.42
C ILE A 7 -25.41 -9.83 -36.34
N LEU A 8 -24.69 -10.93 -36.56
CA LEU A 8 -23.70 -11.45 -35.61
C LEU A 8 -22.56 -10.45 -35.38
N LEU A 9 -22.04 -9.84 -36.44
CA LEU A 9 -20.99 -8.83 -36.35
C LEU A 9 -21.50 -7.54 -35.68
N GLY A 10 -22.71 -7.10 -36.00
CA GLY A 10 -23.33 -5.94 -35.37
C GLY A 10 -23.57 -6.16 -33.87
N VAL A 11 -24.15 -7.29 -33.50
CA VAL A 11 -24.41 -7.66 -32.10
C VAL A 11 -23.10 -7.91 -31.35
N GLY A 12 -22.12 -8.58 -31.96
CA GLY A 12 -20.81 -8.83 -31.36
C GLY A 12 -20.04 -7.52 -31.10
N TRP A 13 -20.09 -6.58 -32.05
CA TRP A 13 -19.52 -5.24 -31.88
C TRP A 13 -20.20 -4.47 -30.74
N LEU A 14 -21.53 -4.50 -30.69
CA LEU A 14 -22.31 -3.84 -29.64
C LEU A 14 -22.03 -4.45 -28.25
N LEU A 15 -22.00 -5.79 -28.15
CA LEU A 15 -21.67 -6.50 -26.91
C LEU A 15 -20.25 -6.18 -26.45
N GLY A 16 -19.27 -6.19 -27.36
CA GLY A 16 -17.89 -5.84 -27.04
C GLY A 16 -17.76 -4.43 -26.47
N GLN A 17 -18.54 -3.48 -27.00
CA GLN A 17 -18.58 -2.11 -26.50
C GLN A 17 -19.22 -2.05 -25.09
N LEU A 18 -20.34 -2.73 -24.87
CA LEU A 18 -21.00 -2.84 -23.56
C LEU A 18 -20.07 -3.45 -22.50
N ILE A 19 -19.40 -4.56 -22.84
CA ILE A 19 -18.43 -5.22 -21.95
C ILE A 19 -17.28 -4.27 -21.60
N ARG A 20 -16.75 -3.52 -22.57
CA ARG A 20 -15.67 -2.55 -22.34
C ARG A 20 -16.06 -1.46 -21.34
N TYR A 21 -17.27 -0.92 -21.45
CA TYR A 21 -17.78 0.06 -20.47
C TYR A 21 -18.05 -0.58 -19.10
N PHE A 22 -18.63 -1.77 -19.08
CA PHE A 22 -18.94 -2.49 -17.85
C PHE A 22 -17.68 -2.84 -17.05
N ILE A 23 -16.68 -3.41 -17.71
CA ILE A 23 -15.38 -3.75 -17.11
C ILE A 23 -14.74 -2.51 -16.49
N ARG A 24 -14.66 -1.38 -17.21
CA ARG A 24 -14.08 -0.15 -16.66
C ARG A 24 -14.76 0.33 -15.38
N SER A 25 -16.08 0.18 -15.27
CA SER A 25 -16.84 0.65 -14.11
C SER A 25 -16.68 -0.24 -12.87
N LYS A 26 -16.58 -1.56 -13.03
CA LYS A 26 -16.52 -2.52 -11.92
C LYS A 26 -15.10 -2.91 -11.56
N LEU A 27 -14.18 -3.03 -12.52
CA LEU A 27 -12.77 -3.29 -12.24
C LEU A 27 -12.12 -2.16 -11.46
N ALA A 28 -12.53 -0.90 -11.65
CA ALA A 28 -11.98 0.19 -10.84
C ALA A 28 -12.28 -0.01 -9.33
N LYS A 29 -13.45 -0.54 -8.99
CA LYS A 29 -13.82 -0.85 -7.60
C LYS A 29 -13.09 -2.09 -7.09
N PHE A 30 -13.03 -3.14 -7.91
CA PHE A 30 -12.30 -4.36 -7.57
C PHE A 30 -10.79 -4.13 -7.43
N ALA A 31 -10.19 -3.36 -8.34
CA ALA A 31 -8.78 -3.00 -8.28
C ALA A 31 -8.46 -2.24 -7.01
N LYS A 32 -9.30 -1.28 -6.58
CA LYS A 32 -9.12 -0.60 -5.29
C LYS A 32 -9.14 -1.57 -4.12
N GLN A 33 -10.12 -2.48 -4.08
CA GLN A 33 -10.27 -3.45 -3.00
C GLN A 33 -9.11 -4.47 -2.95
N VAL A 34 -8.65 -4.94 -4.11
CA VAL A 34 -7.50 -5.86 -4.21
C VAL A 34 -6.21 -5.15 -3.81
N ASN A 35 -6.03 -3.88 -4.19
CA ASN A 35 -4.84 -3.12 -3.84
C ASN A 35 -4.77 -2.84 -2.33
N GLU A 36 -5.91 -2.53 -1.69
CA GLU A 36 -5.99 -2.38 -0.23
C GLU A 36 -5.66 -3.69 0.49
N ALA A 37 -6.26 -4.81 0.07
CA ALA A 37 -5.97 -6.12 0.65
C ALA A 37 -4.50 -6.56 0.46
N ALA A 38 -3.92 -6.27 -0.70
CA ALA A 38 -2.52 -6.57 -0.98
C ALA A 38 -1.58 -5.69 -0.13
N MET A 39 -1.87 -4.40 0.02
CA MET A 39 -1.11 -3.51 0.92
C MET A 39 -1.16 -3.99 2.38
N GLU A 40 -2.32 -4.46 2.83
CA GLU A 40 -2.50 -4.96 4.18
C GLU A 40 -1.71 -6.24 4.44
N GLN A 41 -1.70 -7.18 3.48
CA GLN A 41 -0.83 -8.36 3.53
C GLN A 41 0.65 -7.99 3.59
N GLN A 42 1.08 -7.01 2.79
CA GLN A 42 2.48 -6.57 2.76
C GLN A 42 2.90 -5.92 4.09
N ARG A 43 2.00 -5.15 4.73
CA ARG A 43 2.21 -4.59 6.08
C ARG A 43 2.26 -5.67 7.16
N ALA A 44 1.42 -6.69 7.07
CA ALA A 44 1.40 -7.80 8.02
C ALA A 44 2.70 -8.62 7.96
N GLN A 45 3.23 -8.85 6.76
CA GLN A 45 4.49 -9.58 6.55
C GLN A 45 5.69 -8.81 7.11
N GLN A 46 5.74 -7.48 6.90
CA GLN A 46 6.78 -6.63 7.48
C GLN A 46 6.73 -6.57 9.01
N ARG A 47 5.54 -6.66 9.61
CA ARG A 47 5.38 -6.75 11.08
C ARG A 47 5.88 -8.08 11.64
N ALA A 48 5.69 -9.18 10.91
CA ALA A 48 6.12 -10.51 11.35
C ALA A 48 7.65 -10.73 11.31
N SER A 49 8.35 -10.05 10.40
CA SER A 49 9.81 -10.17 10.26
C SER A 49 10.60 -9.17 11.13
N ARG A 50 9.94 -8.35 11.95
CA ARG A 50 10.59 -7.28 12.71
C ARG A 50 11.09 -7.80 14.08
N PRO A 51 12.32 -7.48 14.51
CA PRO A 51 12.85 -7.93 15.80
C PRO A 51 12.02 -7.39 16.98
N LYS A 52 11.91 -8.18 18.05
CA LYS A 52 11.01 -7.94 19.20
C LYS A 52 11.23 -6.59 19.90
N ASP A 53 12.42 -6.00 19.80
CA ASP A 53 12.77 -4.71 20.43
C ASP A 53 12.58 -3.49 19.51
N ALA A 54 12.01 -3.67 18.32
CA ALA A 54 11.86 -2.57 17.38
C ALA A 54 10.63 -1.71 17.70
N VAL A 55 10.85 -0.47 18.14
CA VAL A 55 9.80 0.54 18.37
C VAL A 55 8.99 0.75 17.07
N ASN A 56 7.66 0.62 17.16
CA ASN A 56 6.75 0.93 16.07
C ASN A 56 6.36 2.41 16.14
N VAL A 57 6.66 3.18 15.10
CA VAL A 57 6.27 4.60 15.02
C VAL A 57 5.26 4.73 13.89
N ASP A 58 3.99 4.93 14.27
CA ASP A 58 2.88 4.96 13.31
C ASP A 58 2.86 6.25 12.47
N PHE A 59 3.40 7.34 13.00
CA PHE A 59 3.45 8.61 12.30
C PHE A 59 4.57 9.49 12.85
N ILE A 60 5.41 10.03 11.95
CA ILE A 60 6.38 11.07 12.28
C ILE A 60 5.97 12.32 11.48
N PRO A 61 5.62 13.44 12.14
CA PRO A 61 5.34 14.69 11.46
C PRO A 61 6.54 15.15 10.62
N LYS A 62 6.28 15.75 9.45
CA LYS A 62 7.35 16.25 8.57
C LYS A 62 8.23 17.30 9.24
N GLU A 63 7.65 18.12 10.11
CA GLU A 63 8.35 19.13 10.90
C GLU A 63 9.35 18.50 11.88
N GLU A 64 9.03 17.34 12.46
CA GLU A 64 9.90 16.60 13.37
C GLU A 64 11.05 15.89 12.63
N LEU A 65 10.82 15.43 11.40
CA LEU A 65 11.88 14.87 10.55
C LEU A 65 12.95 15.91 10.20
N GLU A 66 12.55 17.15 9.92
CA GLU A 66 13.46 18.24 9.61
C GLU A 66 14.26 18.71 10.86
N LYS A 67 13.66 18.66 12.06
CA LYS A 67 14.36 18.93 13.33
C LYS A 67 15.41 17.86 13.64
N ARG A 68 15.11 16.58 13.45
CA ARG A 68 16.06 15.48 13.70
C ARG A 68 17.27 15.46 12.76
N LYS A 69 17.12 15.96 11.53
CA LYS A 69 18.25 16.11 10.59
C LYS A 69 19.27 17.15 11.06
N LYS A 70 18.87 18.10 11.91
CA LYS A 70 19.79 19.05 12.53
C LYS A 70 20.42 18.40 13.76
N ASN A 71 21.45 17.60 13.51
CA ASN A 71 22.50 17.20 14.45
C ASN A 71 22.07 17.10 15.93
N ILE A 72 21.50 15.97 16.31
CA ILE A 72 21.56 15.53 17.70
C ILE A 72 22.95 14.91 17.87
N GLU A 73 23.95 15.76 18.12
CA GLU A 73 25.25 15.30 18.64
C GLU A 73 24.98 14.83 20.06
N GLY A 74 24.91 13.51 20.25
CA GLY A 74 24.74 12.91 21.57
C GLY A 74 25.82 13.43 22.51
N GLY A 75 25.41 13.94 23.67
CA GLY A 75 26.35 14.40 24.69
C GLY A 75 27.24 13.27 25.23
N GLU A 76 28.27 13.62 25.98
CA GLU A 76 29.09 12.64 26.68
C GLU A 76 28.25 11.93 27.75
N TYR A 77 28.07 10.62 27.57
CA TYR A 77 27.46 9.77 28.59
C TYR A 77 28.53 9.45 29.63
N VAL A 78 28.23 9.73 30.90
CA VAL A 78 29.09 9.34 32.02
C VAL A 78 28.66 7.95 32.47
N ASP A 79 29.54 6.97 32.31
CA ASP A 79 29.34 5.64 32.88
C ASP A 79 29.43 5.75 34.41
N TYR A 80 28.32 5.52 35.10
CA TYR A 80 28.31 5.41 36.55
C TYR A 80 28.48 3.95 36.96
N GLU A 81 29.36 3.71 37.93
CA GLU A 81 29.49 2.41 38.58
C GLU A 81 28.55 2.38 39.78
N GLU A 82 27.56 1.48 39.78
CA GLU A 82 26.59 1.35 40.86
C GLU A 82 27.26 0.73 42.09
N VAL A 83 27.52 1.54 43.12
CA VAL A 83 28.05 1.04 44.40
C VAL A 83 26.90 0.44 45.20
N LYS A 84 26.91 -0.89 45.38
CA LYS A 84 25.98 -1.60 46.27
C LYS A 84 26.51 -1.53 47.70
N GLU A 85 25.74 -0.92 48.60
CA GLU A 85 25.92 -1.04 50.07
C GLU A 85 25.56 -2.45 50.57
#